data_AF-A0A0H2QVY1-F1
#
_entry.id   AF-A0A0H2QVY1-F1
#
_cell.length_a   1.000
_cell.length_b   1.000
_cell.length_c   1.000
_cell.angle_alpha   90.00
_cell.angle_beta   90.00
_cell.angle_gamma   90.00
#
_symmetry.space_group_name_H-M   'P 1'
#
loop_
_entity.id
_entity.type
_entity.pdbx_description
1 polymer ?
#
loop_
_entity_poly.entity_id
_entity_poly.type
_entity_poly.pdbx_seq_one_letter_code
_entity_poly.pdbx_strand_id
1 'polypeptide(L)'
;ELVQNQFDVLAGTSTGGLLAILLGQLRVPPNDAFELIRNALKTGVVHRVKRRLKGDSDKRLEEEARNAVKEHWVSSDVLLYEEAPRGLVVLPGESTGEIEVVHFQNGAKVAATSSAGRHRPDPKIVDVDGGIGCINLTKLLIKEVRRKYRDKSVRFRLLLSIGSGLDANSAAIHEDISNDFKAFDLGRYVRVDVPGIAGFDVDNRKAIPKIKEATRIFLSSEQGENFLAVVVEVLKS
;
A
#
# COMPACT_ATOMS: atom_id res chain seq x y z
N GLU A 1 7.43 14.21 11.37
CA GLU A 1 7.52 12.98 12.18
C GLU A 1 7.45 11.77 11.27
N LEU A 2 8.05 10.64 11.65
CA LEU A 2 8.05 9.46 10.81
C LEU A 2 6.71 8.71 10.95
N VAL A 3 6.16 8.21 9.84
CA VAL A 3 4.80 7.62 9.79
C VAL A 3 4.67 6.43 10.73
N GLN A 4 5.72 5.63 10.90
CA GLN A 4 5.72 4.48 11.79
C GLN A 4 5.49 4.82 13.27
N ASN A 5 5.78 6.05 13.70
CA ASN A 5 5.58 6.44 15.10
C ASN A 5 4.10 6.70 15.40
N GLN A 6 3.28 6.83 14.36
CA GLN A 6 1.87 7.23 14.45
C GLN A 6 0.91 6.09 14.10
N PHE A 7 1.41 5.01 13.49
CA PHE A 7 0.59 3.88 13.02
C PHE A 7 1.21 2.53 13.39
N ASP A 8 0.47 1.69 14.12
CA ASP A 8 0.88 0.33 14.50
C ASP A 8 1.00 -0.63 13.31
N VAL A 9 0.21 -0.38 12.27
CA VAL A 9 0.07 -1.24 11.10
C VAL A 9 -0.03 -0.39 9.84
N LEU A 10 0.76 -0.75 8.83
CA LEU A 10 0.69 -0.16 7.50
C LEU A 10 0.37 -1.25 6.48
N ALA A 11 -0.52 -0.98 5.53
CA ALA A 11 -0.85 -1.97 4.51
C ALA A 11 -1.03 -1.30 3.16
N GLY A 12 -0.72 -2.03 2.11
CA GLY A 12 -0.88 -1.54 0.76
C GLY A 12 -0.75 -2.62 -0.31
N THR A 13 -1.42 -2.40 -1.43
CA THR A 13 -1.34 -3.19 -2.66
C THR A 13 -0.60 -2.38 -3.72
N SER A 14 0.04 -3.05 -4.68
CA SER A 14 0.74 -2.37 -5.78
C SER A 14 1.70 -1.30 -5.27
N THR A 15 1.63 -0.09 -5.84
CA THR A 15 2.42 1.06 -5.39
C THR A 15 2.20 1.40 -3.90
N GLY A 16 0.99 1.18 -3.37
CA GLY A 16 0.72 1.35 -1.93
C GLY A 16 1.46 0.36 -1.05
N GLY A 17 1.70 -0.87 -1.54
CA GLY A 17 2.49 -1.88 -0.84
C GLY A 17 3.96 -1.47 -0.73
N LEU A 18 4.54 -0.95 -1.82
CA LEU A 18 5.88 -0.38 -1.82
C LEU A 18 6.00 0.80 -0.84
N LEU A 19 5.00 1.69 -0.80
CA LEU A 19 4.94 2.77 0.18
C LEU A 19 4.89 2.26 1.62
N ALA A 20 4.06 1.25 1.92
CA ALA A 20 3.96 0.68 3.26
C ALA A 20 5.29 0.10 3.75
N ILE A 21 6.08 -0.49 2.84
CA ILE A 21 7.43 -1.01 3.15
C ILE A 21 8.40 0.12 3.43
N LEU A 22 8.46 1.12 2.54
CA LEU A 22 9.35 2.26 2.70
C LEU A 22 9.04 2.99 4.02
N LEU A 23 7.78 3.34 4.25
CA LEU A 23 7.38 4.12 5.42
C LEU A 23 7.45 3.31 6.72
N GLY A 24 7.06 2.04 6.70
CA GLY A 24 7.00 1.20 7.89
C GLY A 24 8.32 0.50 8.18
N GLN A 25 8.65 -0.46 7.34
CA GLN A 25 9.78 -1.36 7.56
C GLN A 25 11.13 -0.66 7.43
N LEU A 26 11.28 0.17 6.40
CA LEU A 26 12.52 0.88 6.12
C LEU A 26 12.59 2.27 6.77
N ARG A 27 11.52 2.68 7.47
CA ARG A 27 11.42 3.93 8.25
C ARG A 27 11.81 5.19 7.47
N VAL A 28 11.50 5.18 6.19
CA VAL A 28 11.89 6.22 5.24
C VAL A 28 11.02 7.44 5.46
N PRO A 29 11.60 8.65 5.55
CA PRO A 29 10.81 9.88 5.58
C PRO A 29 9.88 9.98 4.36
N PRO A 30 8.62 10.43 4.52
CA PRO A 30 7.63 10.42 3.43
C PRO A 30 8.09 11.10 2.13
N ASN A 31 8.80 12.23 2.25
CA ASN A 31 9.33 12.95 1.10
C ASN A 31 10.36 12.13 0.32
N ASP A 32 11.23 11.41 1.03
CA ASP A 32 12.25 10.57 0.42
C ASP A 32 11.63 9.34 -0.22
N ALA A 33 10.67 8.69 0.47
CA ALA A 33 9.95 7.52 -0.04
C ALA A 33 9.29 7.81 -1.39
N PHE A 34 8.70 9.00 -1.54
CA PHE A 34 8.12 9.43 -2.81
C PHE A 34 9.17 9.58 -3.91
N GLU A 35 10.30 10.22 -3.61
CA GLU A 35 11.38 10.42 -4.58
C GLU A 35 11.99 9.08 -5.03
N LEU A 36 12.11 8.12 -4.12
CA LEU A 36 12.61 6.77 -4.40
C LEU A 36 11.69 5.98 -5.32
N ILE A 37 10.38 5.97 -5.03
CA ILE A 37 9.40 5.34 -5.92
C ILE A 37 9.44 6.02 -7.30
N ARG A 38 9.47 7.36 -7.33
CA ARG A 38 9.55 8.11 -8.59
C ARG A 38 10.80 7.75 -9.38
N ASN A 39 11.95 7.62 -8.73
CA ASN A 39 13.20 7.24 -9.37
C ASN A 39 13.16 5.79 -9.87
N ALA A 40 12.68 4.84 -9.05
CA ALA A 40 12.53 3.44 -9.43
C ALA A 40 11.59 3.24 -10.63
N LEU A 41 10.52 4.02 -10.71
CA LEU A 41 9.62 4.06 -11.86
C LEU A 41 10.30 4.67 -13.09
N LYS A 42 11.05 5.76 -12.94
CA LYS A 42 11.77 6.43 -14.04
C LYS A 42 12.87 5.55 -14.65
N THR A 43 13.67 4.89 -13.82
CA THR A 43 14.80 4.05 -14.25
C THR A 43 14.36 2.70 -14.83
N GLY A 44 13.05 2.43 -14.83
CA GLY A 44 12.49 1.16 -15.26
C GLY A 44 13.04 -0.01 -14.45
N VAL A 45 13.64 0.21 -13.28
CA VAL A 45 14.12 -0.83 -12.38
C VAL A 45 12.95 -1.71 -11.96
N VAL A 46 11.81 -1.11 -11.63
CA VAL A 46 10.56 -1.85 -11.37
C VAL A 46 10.17 -2.71 -12.59
N HIS A 47 10.33 -2.20 -13.82
CA HIS A 47 10.06 -2.97 -15.04
C HIS A 47 11.13 -4.04 -15.35
N ARG A 48 12.38 -3.88 -14.92
CA ARG A 48 13.46 -4.87 -15.05
C ARG A 48 13.30 -6.01 -14.06
N VAL A 49 13.00 -5.67 -12.80
CA VAL A 49 12.57 -6.60 -11.76
C VAL A 49 11.32 -7.37 -12.24
N LYS A 50 10.30 -6.66 -12.76
CA LYS A 50 9.08 -7.24 -13.39
C LYS A 50 9.35 -8.18 -14.57
N ARG A 51 10.36 -7.90 -15.41
CA ARG A 51 10.73 -8.77 -16.54
C ARG A 51 11.47 -10.03 -16.11
N ARG A 52 12.24 -9.97 -15.01
CA ARG A 52 13.02 -11.10 -14.48
C ARG A 52 12.22 -11.99 -13.53
N LEU A 53 11.17 -11.47 -12.89
CA LEU A 53 10.17 -12.22 -12.12
C LEU A 53 9.44 -13.32 -12.92
N LYS A 54 9.47 -13.24 -14.26
CA LYS A 54 8.92 -14.30 -15.13
C LYS A 54 9.77 -15.57 -15.22
N GLY A 55 10.93 -15.67 -14.54
CA GLY A 55 11.86 -16.77 -14.83
C GLY A 55 12.84 -17.26 -13.78
N ASP A 56 12.97 -16.69 -12.58
CA ASP A 56 14.01 -17.13 -11.64
C ASP A 56 13.63 -17.02 -10.15
N SER A 57 14.12 -17.95 -9.33
CA SER A 57 13.73 -18.20 -7.93
C SER A 57 14.21 -17.16 -6.91
N ASP A 58 13.28 -16.68 -6.08
CA ASP A 58 13.31 -15.89 -4.83
C ASP A 58 14.59 -15.22 -4.30
N LYS A 59 15.73 -15.91 -4.14
CA LYS A 59 16.90 -15.32 -3.43
C LYS A 59 17.60 -14.22 -4.22
N ARG A 60 17.61 -14.31 -5.54
CA ARG A 60 18.30 -13.35 -6.41
C ARG A 60 17.54 -12.02 -6.51
N LEU A 61 16.23 -12.09 -6.31
CA LEU A 61 15.30 -10.97 -6.35
C LEU A 61 15.36 -10.09 -5.10
N GLU A 62 15.47 -10.71 -3.93
CA GLU A 62 15.70 -9.99 -2.68
C GLU A 62 17.04 -9.25 -2.72
N GLU A 63 18.11 -9.91 -3.20
CA GLU A 63 19.43 -9.31 -3.38
C GLU A 63 19.41 -8.16 -4.39
N GLU A 64 18.71 -8.32 -5.54
CA GLU A 64 18.57 -7.26 -6.54
C GLU A 64 17.71 -6.09 -6.05
N ALA A 65 16.62 -6.34 -5.31
CA ALA A 65 15.84 -5.28 -4.68
C ALA A 65 16.66 -4.55 -3.61
N ARG A 66 17.39 -5.29 -2.77
CA ARG A 66 18.35 -4.72 -1.80
C ARG A 66 19.44 -3.92 -2.50
N ASN A 67 19.94 -4.39 -3.64
CA ASN A 67 20.97 -3.70 -4.41
C ASN A 67 20.43 -2.48 -5.13
N ALA A 68 19.21 -2.51 -5.69
CA ALA A 68 18.55 -1.35 -6.27
C ALA A 68 18.22 -0.30 -5.21
N VAL A 69 17.82 -0.75 -4.01
CA VAL A 69 17.74 0.11 -2.83
C VAL A 69 19.13 0.68 -2.56
N LYS A 70 20.17 -0.12 -2.27
CA LYS A 70 21.55 0.36 -2.02
C LYS A 70 22.13 1.27 -3.12
N GLU A 71 21.85 1.02 -4.39
CA GLU A 71 22.37 1.77 -5.54
C GLU A 71 21.67 3.12 -5.70
N HIS A 72 20.42 3.22 -5.27
CA HIS A 72 19.64 4.48 -5.30
C HIS A 72 19.49 5.12 -3.91
N TRP A 73 20.10 4.53 -2.89
CA TRP A 73 20.05 4.93 -1.49
C TRP A 73 21.45 5.27 -1.00
N VAL A 74 21.66 6.51 -0.55
CA VAL A 74 22.98 7.05 -0.19
C VAL A 74 23.45 6.63 1.21
N SER A 75 22.73 5.74 1.90
CA SER A 75 23.07 5.33 3.28
C SER A 75 23.06 3.81 3.44
N SER A 76 24.17 3.28 3.95
CA SER A 76 24.45 1.86 4.18
C SER A 76 23.62 1.21 5.30
N ASP A 77 22.84 2.00 6.06
CA ASP A 77 22.30 1.57 7.35
C ASP A 77 20.78 1.33 7.29
N VAL A 78 20.33 0.59 6.27
CA VAL A 78 18.95 0.09 6.23
C VAL A 78 18.83 -1.15 7.12
N LEU A 79 18.75 -0.91 8.42
CA LEU A 79 18.45 -1.95 9.40
C LEU A 79 16.97 -2.31 9.28
N LEU A 80 16.68 -3.59 9.03
CA LEU A 80 15.35 -4.13 9.22
C LEU A 80 15.06 -4.10 10.73
N TYR A 81 14.33 -3.09 11.19
CA TYR A 81 14.00 -2.96 12.61
C TYR A 81 12.97 -4.04 12.98
N GLU A 82 13.30 -4.90 13.94
CA GLU A 82 12.37 -5.92 14.48
C GLU A 82 11.08 -5.28 15.06
N GLU A 83 11.18 -4.03 15.51
CA GLU A 83 10.10 -3.19 16.05
C GLU A 83 9.44 -2.26 15.01
N ALA A 84 9.64 -2.48 13.70
CA ALA A 84 8.89 -1.71 12.69
C ALA A 84 7.38 -2.02 12.75
N PRO A 85 6.50 -1.06 12.34
CA PRO A 85 5.10 -1.34 12.12
C PRO A 85 5.00 -2.57 11.26
N ARG A 86 4.24 -3.55 11.74
CA ARG A 86 4.01 -4.74 10.94
C ARG A 86 3.18 -4.28 9.77
N GLY A 87 3.65 -4.53 8.56
CA GLY A 87 2.82 -4.26 7.41
C GLY A 87 2.49 -5.47 6.60
N LEU A 88 1.33 -5.32 5.99
CA LEU A 88 0.66 -6.33 5.20
C LEU A 88 0.78 -5.90 3.75
N VAL A 89 1.47 -6.74 3.02
CA VAL A 89 1.47 -6.71 1.57
C VAL A 89 0.54 -7.82 1.10
N VAL A 90 -0.31 -7.49 0.15
CA VAL A 90 -1.20 -8.48 -0.45
C VAL A 90 -0.78 -8.77 -1.88
N LEU A 91 -0.61 -10.06 -2.14
CA LEU A 91 -0.27 -10.65 -3.41
C LEU A 91 -1.39 -11.61 -3.82
N PRO A 92 -1.69 -11.76 -5.11
CA PRO A 92 -2.42 -12.94 -5.56
C PRO A 92 -1.52 -14.17 -5.43
N GLY A 93 -2.10 -15.26 -4.96
CA GLY A 93 -1.43 -16.54 -4.74
C GLY A 93 -1.07 -17.21 -6.05
N GLU A 94 0.16 -17.72 -6.12
CA GLU A 94 0.85 -18.18 -7.33
C GLU A 94 0.16 -19.33 -8.09
N SER A 95 -0.81 -20.02 -7.48
CA SER A 95 -1.43 -21.24 -8.04
C SER A 95 -2.94 -21.36 -7.88
N THR A 96 -3.55 -20.69 -6.90
CA THR A 96 -4.97 -20.90 -6.54
C THR A 96 -5.88 -19.71 -6.87
N GLY A 97 -5.30 -18.54 -7.18
CA GLY A 97 -6.06 -17.27 -7.24
C GLY A 97 -6.52 -16.78 -5.87
N GLU A 98 -6.12 -17.46 -4.78
CA GLU A 98 -6.38 -16.99 -3.41
C GLU A 98 -5.42 -15.87 -3.04
N ILE A 99 -5.86 -14.98 -2.16
CA ILE A 99 -5.08 -13.82 -1.74
C ILE A 99 -4.03 -14.25 -0.70
N GLU A 100 -2.75 -14.07 -1.01
CA GLU A 100 -1.64 -14.27 -0.07
C GLU A 100 -1.36 -12.96 0.70
N VAL A 101 -1.42 -13.05 2.03
CA VAL A 101 -1.03 -11.96 2.93
C VAL A 101 0.42 -12.18 3.36
N VAL A 102 1.31 -11.31 2.89
CA VAL A 102 2.72 -11.31 3.26
C VAL A 102 2.95 -10.31 4.39
N HIS A 103 3.55 -10.80 5.48
CA HIS A 103 3.96 -9.99 6.61
C HIS A 103 5.43 -9.57 6.44
N PHE A 104 5.74 -8.29 6.69
CA PHE A 104 7.11 -7.75 6.55
C PHE A 104 8.21 -8.46 7.35
N GLN A 105 7.85 -9.18 8.41
CA GLN A 105 8.80 -9.88 9.27
C GLN A 105 9.42 -11.12 8.60
N ASN A 106 8.89 -11.58 7.46
CA ASN A 106 9.45 -12.68 6.67
C ASN A 106 10.15 -12.09 5.44
N GLY A 107 11.43 -11.73 5.58
CA GLY A 107 12.20 -10.85 4.69
C GLY A 107 12.29 -11.13 3.17
N ALA A 108 11.59 -12.13 2.60
CA ALA A 108 11.84 -12.62 1.25
C ALA A 108 10.79 -12.29 0.16
N LYS A 109 9.57 -11.81 0.47
CA LYS A 109 8.44 -11.79 -0.51
C LYS A 109 7.93 -10.41 -0.98
N VAL A 110 8.78 -9.39 -1.00
CA VAL A 110 8.37 -7.99 -1.20
C VAL A 110 8.15 -7.58 -2.68
N ALA A 111 8.73 -8.29 -3.65
CA ALA A 111 8.82 -7.81 -5.04
C ALA A 111 7.54 -7.98 -5.90
N ALA A 112 6.56 -8.78 -5.49
CA ALA A 112 5.47 -9.25 -6.35
C ALA A 112 4.19 -8.37 -6.37
N THR A 113 4.18 -7.20 -5.72
CA THR A 113 2.92 -6.46 -5.47
C THR A 113 2.36 -5.66 -6.65
N SER A 114 3.19 -5.32 -7.66
CA SER A 114 2.93 -4.23 -8.62
C SER A 114 2.68 -4.68 -10.07
N SER A 115 2.26 -5.93 -10.26
CA SER A 115 2.22 -6.63 -11.55
C SER A 115 0.84 -6.61 -12.23
N ALA A 116 0.47 -5.54 -12.93
CA ALA A 116 -0.73 -5.59 -13.80
C ALA A 116 -0.58 -6.62 -14.94
N GLY A 117 -1.44 -7.65 -14.97
CA GLY A 117 -1.38 -8.79 -15.89
C GLY A 117 -2.28 -8.68 -17.12
N ARG A 118 -1.75 -9.02 -18.31
CA ARG A 118 -2.55 -9.35 -19.52
C ARG A 118 -2.52 -10.86 -19.76
N HIS A 119 -3.67 -11.43 -20.06
CA HIS A 119 -3.88 -12.86 -20.36
C HIS A 119 -2.98 -13.40 -21.48
N ARG A 120 -2.29 -14.51 -21.20
CA ARG A 120 -1.95 -15.55 -22.18
C ARG A 120 -2.01 -16.94 -21.52
N PRO A 121 -2.41 -17.99 -22.25
CA PRO A 121 -2.55 -19.34 -21.71
C PRO A 121 -1.21 -20.07 -21.85
N ASP A 122 -0.45 -20.14 -20.77
CA ASP A 122 0.59 -21.16 -20.57
C ASP A 122 0.86 -21.27 -19.05
N PRO A 123 1.19 -22.46 -18.52
CA PRO A 123 1.19 -22.71 -17.09
C PRO A 123 2.49 -22.22 -16.45
N LYS A 124 2.71 -20.91 -16.33
CA LYS A 124 3.84 -20.33 -15.56
C LYS A 124 3.49 -18.97 -14.98
N ILE A 125 3.51 -18.90 -13.63
CA ILE A 125 3.59 -17.72 -12.75
C ILE A 125 2.57 -16.62 -13.09
N VAL A 126 1.44 -16.65 -12.37
CA VAL A 126 0.39 -15.64 -12.42
C VAL A 126 0.77 -14.51 -11.46
N ASP A 127 1.73 -13.69 -11.88
CA ASP A 127 2.13 -12.46 -11.19
C ASP A 127 1.10 -11.36 -11.55
N VAL A 128 0.10 -11.23 -10.69
CA VAL A 128 -1.08 -10.39 -10.90
C VAL A 128 -1.07 -9.29 -9.84
N ASP A 129 -1.56 -8.09 -10.17
CA ASP A 129 -1.61 -6.99 -9.22
C ASP A 129 -2.52 -7.39 -8.06
N GLY A 130 -2.12 -7.17 -6.80
CA GLY A 130 -3.00 -7.40 -5.65
C GLY A 130 -4.30 -6.58 -5.71
N GLY A 131 -4.36 -5.54 -6.55
CA GLY A 131 -5.58 -4.83 -6.93
C GLY A 131 -6.55 -5.64 -7.81
N ILE A 132 -6.08 -6.66 -8.53
CA ILE A 132 -6.95 -7.59 -9.28
C ILE A 132 -7.52 -8.60 -8.29
N GLY A 133 -8.78 -8.38 -7.89
CA GLY A 133 -9.50 -9.22 -6.93
C GLY A 133 -9.50 -8.71 -5.48
N CYS A 134 -8.66 -7.74 -5.15
CA CYS A 134 -8.60 -7.11 -3.82
C CYS A 134 -8.32 -5.60 -3.90
N ILE A 135 -9.23 -4.85 -4.51
CA ILE A 135 -9.13 -3.38 -4.61
C ILE A 135 -9.16 -2.72 -3.22
N ASN A 136 -9.66 -3.42 -2.18
CA ASN A 136 -9.79 -2.86 -0.84
C ASN A 136 -9.27 -3.77 0.28
N LEU A 137 -8.02 -3.50 0.67
CA LEU A 137 -7.30 -4.14 1.78
C LEU A 137 -7.95 -4.00 3.15
N THR A 138 -8.88 -3.07 3.34
CA THR A 138 -9.35 -2.70 4.68
C THR A 138 -10.00 -3.88 5.42
N LYS A 139 -10.86 -4.68 4.77
CA LYS A 139 -11.46 -5.86 5.42
C LYS A 139 -10.42 -6.92 5.78
N LEU A 140 -9.41 -7.10 4.94
CA LEU A 140 -8.32 -8.04 5.16
C LEU A 140 -7.40 -7.58 6.29
N LEU A 141 -7.06 -6.29 6.33
CA LEU A 141 -6.32 -5.65 7.42
C LEU A 141 -7.04 -5.88 8.77
N ILE A 142 -8.36 -5.66 8.82
CA ILE A 142 -9.15 -5.86 10.04
C ILE A 142 -9.07 -7.31 10.50
N LYS A 143 -9.25 -8.27 9.57
CA LYS A 143 -9.16 -9.70 9.86
C LYS A 143 -7.77 -10.07 10.39
N GLU A 144 -6.73 -9.56 9.76
CA GLU A 144 -5.33 -9.83 10.12
C GLU A 144 -4.95 -9.24 11.48
N VAL A 145 -5.38 -8.03 11.77
CA VAL A 145 -5.20 -7.40 13.08
C VAL A 145 -5.88 -8.23 14.17
N ARG A 146 -7.16 -8.61 13.98
CA ARG A 146 -7.88 -9.47 14.94
C ARG A 146 -7.21 -10.83 15.13
N ARG A 147 -6.73 -11.44 14.05
CA ARG A 147 -5.97 -12.70 14.09
C ARG A 147 -4.69 -12.55 14.92
N LYS A 148 -3.93 -11.46 14.70
CA LYS A 148 -2.68 -11.17 15.40
C LYS A 148 -2.89 -11.04 16.91
N TYR A 149 -3.87 -10.24 17.32
CA TYR A 149 -4.17 -10.03 18.74
C TYR A 149 -4.99 -11.17 19.36
N ARG A 150 -5.36 -12.19 18.56
CA ARG A 150 -6.24 -13.31 18.96
C ARG A 150 -7.53 -12.83 19.61
N ASP A 151 -8.01 -11.68 19.18
CA ASP A 151 -9.11 -10.97 19.80
C ASP A 151 -10.02 -10.38 18.71
N LYS A 152 -11.28 -10.81 18.72
CA LYS A 152 -12.30 -10.32 17.79
C LYS A 152 -12.83 -8.94 18.21
N SER A 153 -12.62 -8.55 19.46
CA SER A 153 -13.04 -7.28 20.04
C SER A 153 -12.03 -6.15 19.84
N VAL A 154 -10.93 -6.38 19.10
CA VAL A 154 -9.97 -5.31 18.77
C VAL A 154 -10.72 -4.14 18.13
N ARG A 155 -10.54 -2.97 18.76
CA ARG A 155 -11.02 -1.68 18.26
C ARG A 155 -9.85 -0.92 17.64
N PHE A 156 -10.15 -0.19 16.59
CA PHE A 156 -9.22 0.67 15.88
C PHE A 156 -9.46 2.10 16.35
N ARG A 157 -8.50 2.65 17.10
CA ARG A 157 -8.55 4.07 17.42
C ARG A 157 -8.69 4.90 16.14
N LEU A 158 -7.92 4.56 15.11
CA LEU A 158 -8.06 5.05 13.75
C LEU A 158 -7.79 3.92 12.76
N LEU A 159 -8.64 3.79 11.74
CA LEU A 159 -8.31 3.11 10.50
C LEU A 159 -8.41 4.14 9.37
N LEU A 160 -7.24 4.54 8.85
CA LEU A 160 -7.12 5.47 7.73
C LEU A 160 -6.91 4.68 6.42
N SER A 161 -7.82 4.88 5.47
CA SER A 161 -7.72 4.31 4.13
C SER A 161 -7.53 5.45 3.12
N ILE A 162 -6.47 5.37 2.31
CA ILE A 162 -6.15 6.38 1.30
C ILE A 162 -6.28 5.72 -0.07
N GLY A 163 -7.16 6.25 -0.90
CA GLY A 163 -7.38 5.78 -2.26
C GLY A 163 -6.63 6.57 -3.32
N SER A 164 -6.41 5.91 -4.46
CA SER A 164 -5.88 6.53 -5.68
C SER A 164 -6.98 7.09 -6.59
N GLY A 165 -8.21 7.24 -6.10
CA GLY A 165 -9.39 7.67 -6.85
C GLY A 165 -10.56 6.69 -6.71
N LEU A 166 -11.77 7.19 -6.95
CA LEU A 166 -13.01 6.40 -6.84
C LEU A 166 -13.38 5.77 -8.18
N ASP A 167 -13.48 4.44 -8.19
CA ASP A 167 -14.45 3.75 -9.01
C ASP A 167 -15.74 3.49 -8.17
N ALA A 168 -16.87 3.28 -8.84
CA ALA A 168 -18.16 3.11 -8.15
C ALA A 168 -18.18 1.88 -7.21
N ASN A 169 -17.38 0.85 -7.52
CA ASN A 169 -17.30 -0.37 -6.71
C ASN A 169 -16.54 -0.11 -5.40
N SER A 170 -15.48 0.72 -5.44
CA SER A 170 -14.71 1.11 -4.26
C SER A 170 -15.56 1.87 -3.26
N ALA A 171 -16.42 2.79 -3.74
CA ALA A 171 -17.33 3.55 -2.90
C ALA A 171 -18.24 2.64 -2.05
N ALA A 172 -18.92 1.68 -2.69
CA ALA A 172 -19.81 0.75 -2.01
C ALA A 172 -19.09 -0.10 -0.95
N ILE A 173 -17.89 -0.60 -1.26
CA ILE A 173 -17.12 -1.41 -0.30
C ILE A 173 -16.72 -0.56 0.93
N HIS A 174 -16.32 0.69 0.73
CA HIS A 174 -15.95 1.57 1.84
C HIS A 174 -17.16 2.08 2.64
N GLU A 175 -18.33 2.18 2.02
CA GLU A 175 -19.60 2.41 2.72
C GLU A 175 -19.96 1.24 3.63
N ASP A 176 -19.86 0.00 3.13
CA ASP A 176 -20.05 -1.21 3.94
C ASP A 176 -19.12 -1.23 5.16
N ILE A 177 -17.83 -0.92 4.97
CA ILE A 177 -16.87 -0.86 6.07
C ILE A 177 -17.25 0.23 7.08
N SER A 178 -17.69 1.40 6.59
CA SER A 178 -18.16 2.48 7.45
C SER A 178 -19.37 2.05 8.29
N ASN A 179 -20.30 1.32 7.69
CA ASN A 179 -21.46 0.76 8.38
C ASN A 179 -21.05 -0.29 9.41
N ASP A 180 -20.09 -1.18 9.10
CA ASP A 180 -19.53 -2.13 10.07
C ASP A 180 -18.90 -1.41 11.27
N PHE A 181 -18.14 -0.34 11.04
CA PHE A 181 -17.51 0.43 12.12
C PHE A 181 -18.54 1.07 13.06
N LYS A 182 -19.67 1.56 12.51
CA LYS A 182 -20.78 2.11 13.29
C LYS A 182 -21.55 1.03 14.04
N ALA A 183 -21.86 -0.08 13.37
CA ALA A 183 -22.70 -1.16 13.92
C ALA A 183 -22.00 -1.91 15.05
N PHE A 184 -20.68 -2.09 14.96
CA PHE A 184 -19.91 -2.91 15.91
C PHE A 184 -18.97 -2.11 16.81
N ASP A 185 -19.07 -0.78 16.83
CA ASP A 185 -18.20 0.13 17.60
C ASP A 185 -16.70 -0.18 17.43
N LEU A 186 -16.27 -0.37 16.18
CA LEU A 186 -14.88 -0.72 15.86
C LEU A 186 -13.93 0.48 15.99
N GLY A 187 -14.42 1.64 16.40
CA GLY A 187 -13.67 2.89 16.57
C GLY A 187 -13.87 3.85 15.39
N ARG A 188 -12.81 4.52 14.93
CA ARG A 188 -12.91 5.54 13.87
C ARG A 188 -12.37 5.02 12.54
N TYR A 189 -13.20 5.09 11.51
CA TYR A 189 -12.83 4.79 10.14
C TYR A 189 -12.87 6.06 9.28
N VAL A 190 -11.77 6.35 8.61
CA VAL A 190 -11.64 7.50 7.71
C VAL A 190 -11.15 7.03 6.36
N ARG A 191 -11.94 7.30 5.32
CA ARG A 191 -11.54 7.10 3.93
C ARG A 191 -11.33 8.45 3.27
N VAL A 192 -10.23 8.57 2.54
CA VAL A 192 -9.99 9.71 1.66
C VAL A 192 -9.76 9.25 0.24
N ASP A 193 -10.52 9.84 -0.67
CA ASP A 193 -10.35 9.75 -2.10
C ASP A 193 -10.33 11.18 -2.65
N VAL A 194 -9.35 11.49 -3.49
CA VAL A 194 -9.25 12.82 -4.09
C VAL A 194 -10.28 12.91 -5.24
N PRO A 195 -11.18 13.90 -5.26
CA PRO A 195 -12.08 14.09 -6.38
C PRO A 195 -11.34 14.44 -7.68
N GLY A 196 -11.88 14.01 -8.83
CA GLY A 196 -11.37 14.43 -10.14
C GLY A 196 -10.07 13.77 -10.61
N ILE A 197 -9.56 12.77 -9.88
CA ILE A 197 -8.42 11.94 -10.34
C ILE A 197 -8.84 10.56 -10.87
N ALA A 198 -10.14 10.25 -10.86
CA ALA A 198 -10.66 9.02 -11.46
C ALA A 198 -10.43 9.01 -12.97
N GLY A 199 -10.11 7.83 -13.52
CA GLY A 199 -9.94 7.63 -14.97
C GLY A 199 -8.55 7.96 -15.53
N PHE A 200 -7.59 8.39 -14.70
CA PHE A 200 -6.20 8.37 -15.11
C PHE A 200 -5.68 6.93 -15.14
N ASP A 201 -5.16 6.50 -16.29
CA ASP A 201 -4.41 5.26 -16.39
C ASP A 201 -3.21 5.30 -15.42
N VAL A 202 -3.01 4.22 -14.65
CA VAL A 202 -1.94 4.06 -13.66
C VAL A 202 -0.57 4.31 -14.28
N ASP A 203 -0.40 3.97 -15.57
CA ASP A 203 0.85 4.16 -16.30
C ASP A 203 0.98 5.54 -16.96
N ASN A 204 -0.04 6.41 -16.87
CA ASN A 204 -0.04 7.73 -17.48
C ASN A 204 0.77 8.75 -16.66
N ARG A 205 2.09 8.72 -16.84
CA ARG A 205 3.02 9.66 -16.18
C ARG A 205 2.73 11.13 -16.48
N LYS A 206 2.10 11.44 -17.63
CA LYS A 206 1.72 12.82 -17.99
C LYS A 206 0.59 13.35 -17.10
N ALA A 207 -0.16 12.48 -16.44
CA ALA A 207 -1.22 12.86 -15.51
C ALA A 207 -0.69 13.28 -14.12
N ILE A 208 0.55 12.92 -13.75
CA ILE A 208 1.10 13.18 -12.40
C ILE A 208 0.96 14.65 -11.97
N PRO A 209 1.30 15.67 -12.79
CA PRO A 209 1.11 17.07 -12.39
C PRO A 209 -0.35 17.41 -12.11
N LYS A 210 -1.30 16.87 -12.91
CA LYS A 210 -2.74 17.09 -12.70
C LYS A 210 -3.24 16.43 -11.43
N ILE A 211 -2.79 15.20 -11.15
CA ILE A 211 -3.12 14.48 -9.91
C ILE A 211 -2.64 15.27 -8.70
N LYS A 212 -1.39 15.76 -8.73
CA LYS A 212 -0.83 16.60 -7.65
C LYS A 212 -1.66 17.87 -7.43
N GLU A 213 -2.05 18.54 -8.51
CA GLU A 213 -2.85 19.75 -8.42
C GLU A 213 -4.26 19.47 -7.87
N ALA A 214 -4.92 18.41 -8.32
CA ALA A 214 -6.21 17.99 -7.79
C ALA A 214 -6.12 17.64 -6.30
N THR A 215 -5.07 16.93 -5.87
CA THR A 215 -4.81 16.65 -4.45
C THR A 215 -4.59 17.92 -3.65
N ARG A 216 -3.82 18.89 -4.18
CA ARG A 216 -3.58 20.18 -3.51
C ARG A 216 -4.88 20.96 -3.33
N ILE A 217 -5.69 21.07 -4.39
CA ILE A 217 -6.99 21.75 -4.34
C ILE A 217 -7.91 21.07 -3.32
N PHE A 218 -7.99 19.74 -3.33
CA PHE A 218 -8.79 18.99 -2.37
C PHE A 218 -8.34 19.25 -0.93
N LEU A 219 -7.04 19.16 -0.64
CA LEU A 219 -6.51 19.38 0.72
C LEU A 219 -6.71 20.82 1.22
N SER A 220 -6.88 21.79 0.32
CA SER A 220 -7.21 23.19 0.65
C SER A 220 -8.72 23.50 0.59
N SER A 221 -9.56 22.50 0.31
CA SER A 221 -11.01 22.65 0.34
C SER A 221 -11.55 22.40 1.74
N GLU A 222 -12.76 22.88 2.03
CA GLU A 222 -13.46 22.60 3.29
C GLU A 222 -13.54 21.09 3.59
N GLN A 223 -13.77 20.27 2.55
CA GLN A 223 -13.81 18.81 2.71
C GLN A 223 -12.44 18.24 3.13
N GLY A 224 -11.35 18.75 2.54
CA GLY A 224 -9.99 18.33 2.88
C GLY A 224 -9.58 18.79 4.28
N GLU A 225 -9.94 20.02 4.66
CA GLU A 225 -9.70 20.54 6.01
C GLU A 225 -10.45 19.74 7.07
N ASN A 226 -11.73 19.43 6.84
CA ASN A 226 -12.53 18.58 7.72
C ASN A 226 -11.94 17.18 7.87
N PHE A 227 -11.48 16.58 6.76
CA PHE A 227 -10.78 15.30 6.78
C PHE A 227 -9.50 15.37 7.65
N LEU A 228 -8.65 16.38 7.43
CA LEU A 228 -7.42 16.54 8.19
C LEU A 228 -7.67 16.79 9.67
N ALA A 229 -8.69 17.59 10.00
CA ALA A 229 -9.08 17.88 11.38
C ALA A 229 -9.44 16.60 12.13
N VAL A 230 -10.27 15.73 11.54
CA VAL A 230 -10.64 14.44 12.14
C VAL A 230 -9.42 13.54 12.35
N VAL A 231 -8.53 13.43 11.36
CA VAL A 231 -7.32 12.59 11.49
C VAL A 231 -6.41 13.14 12.59
N VAL A 232 -6.18 14.45 12.64
CA VAL A 232 -5.31 15.08 13.63
C VAL A 232 -5.89 14.96 15.04
N GLU A 233 -7.20 15.15 15.21
CA GLU A 233 -7.89 14.95 16.49
C GLU A 233 -7.68 13.52 17.02
N VAL A 234 -7.89 12.52 16.15
CA VAL A 234 -7.75 11.12 16.53
C VAL A 234 -6.29 10.73 16.79
N LEU A 235 -5.30 11.34 16.12
CA LEU A 235 -3.89 11.07 16.38
C LEU A 235 -3.37 11.76 17.66
N LYS A 236 -3.97 12.88 18.09
CA LYS A 236 -3.53 13.64 19.28
C LYS A 236 -4.12 13.16 20.62
N SER A 237 -5.20 12.39 20.60
CA SER A 237 -5.89 11.86 21.79
C SER A 237 -5.11 10.80 22.57
#